data_AF-E1QT42-F1
#
_entry.id   AF-E1QT42-F1
#
_cell.length_a   1.000
_cell.length_b   1.000
_cell.length_c   1.000
_cell.angle_alpha   90.00
_cell.angle_beta   90.00
_cell.angle_gamma   90.00
#
_symmetry.space_group_name_H-M   'P 1'
#
loop_
_entity.id
_entity.type
_entity.pdbx_description
1 polymer ?
#
loop_
_entity_poly.entity_id
_entity_poly.type
_entity_poly.pdbx_seq_one_letter_code
_entity_poly.pdbx_strand_id
1 'polypeptide(L)'
;MSEVREIIFYGKSGDGVHAVADQLVQRLIKQGFYVISYPEYDPERRETLAKIHVRVSREPIHVRGPVMNPEIAVFFDVRLLRDNQEALGARKIIVNSPSRELVTKYVGNVNGEIISINLNELRRTGADYTTQVVNLIIDTLLNGYTR
;
A
#
# COMPACT_ATOMS: atom_id res chain seq x y z
N MET A 1 20.21 14.35 -1.02
CA MET A 1 18.83 14.39 -0.48
C MET A 1 18.50 12.98 -0.04
N SER A 2 18.00 12.80 1.18
CA SER A 2 17.47 11.51 1.63
C SER A 2 16.34 11.09 0.70
N GLU A 3 16.45 9.91 0.10
CA GLU A 3 15.40 9.34 -0.75
C GLU A 3 14.28 8.82 0.16
N VAL A 4 13.32 9.69 0.47
CA VAL A 4 12.11 9.30 1.20
C VAL A 4 11.16 8.64 0.22
N ARG A 5 10.80 7.39 0.49
CA ARG A 5 9.88 6.63 -0.35
C ARG A 5 8.53 6.53 0.33
N GLU A 6 7.49 6.78 -0.44
CA GLU A 6 6.14 6.96 0.09
C GLU A 6 5.22 5.84 -0.41
N ILE A 7 4.47 5.27 0.52
CA ILE A 7 3.50 4.21 0.29
C ILE A 7 2.18 4.66 0.88
N ILE A 8 1.08 4.36 0.19
CA ILE A 8 -0.25 4.60 0.71
C ILE A 8 -1.08 3.33 0.66
N PHE A 9 -1.85 3.09 1.71
CA PHE A 9 -2.76 1.96 1.82
C PHE A 9 -4.20 2.43 1.87
N TYR A 10 -5.07 1.68 1.19
CA TYR A 10 -6.51 1.85 1.21
C TYR A 10 -7.15 0.50 1.54
N GLY A 11 -8.05 0.48 2.51
CA GLY A 11 -8.81 -0.71 2.87
C GLY A 11 -10.05 -0.37 3.67
N LYS A 12 -10.84 -1.38 4.02
CA LYS A 12 -11.94 -1.26 4.96
C LYS A 12 -11.61 -1.85 6.33
N SER A 13 -12.36 -1.44 7.35
CA SER A 13 -12.34 -2.09 8.66
C SER A 13 -12.64 -3.58 8.51
N GLY A 14 -11.71 -4.43 8.98
CA GLY A 14 -11.77 -5.90 8.84
C GLY A 14 -10.99 -6.47 7.64
N ASP A 15 -10.51 -5.65 6.71
CA ASP A 15 -9.73 -6.15 5.56
C ASP A 15 -8.32 -6.61 5.95
N GLY A 16 -7.81 -6.19 7.12
CA GLY A 16 -6.45 -6.48 7.57
C GLY A 16 -5.41 -5.44 7.12
N VAL A 17 -5.86 -4.30 6.56
CA VAL A 17 -4.98 -3.22 6.08
C VAL A 17 -4.05 -2.67 7.15
N HIS A 18 -4.56 -2.43 8.37
CA HIS A 18 -3.74 -2.00 9.51
C HIS A 18 -2.69 -3.04 9.89
N ALA A 19 -3.08 -4.33 9.95
CA ALA A 19 -2.15 -5.40 10.31
C ALA A 19 -1.00 -5.52 9.30
N VAL A 20 -1.29 -5.41 8.00
CA VAL A 20 -0.25 -5.41 6.95
C VAL A 20 0.65 -4.18 7.05
N ALA A 21 0.07 -2.99 7.22
CA ALA A 21 0.85 -1.76 7.34
C ALA A 21 1.77 -1.79 8.58
N ASP A 22 1.26 -2.23 9.73
CA ASP A 22 2.03 -2.34 10.97
C ASP A 22 3.14 -3.39 10.85
N GLN A 23 2.85 -4.55 10.26
CA GLN A 23 3.88 -5.58 10.04
C GLN A 23 4.97 -5.08 9.07
N LEU A 24 4.60 -4.33 8.03
CA LEU A 24 5.57 -3.69 7.12
C LEU A 24 6.47 -2.73 7.89
N VAL A 25 5.89 -1.82 8.67
CA VAL A 25 6.63 -0.83 9.47
C VAL A 25 7.62 -1.53 10.40
N GLN A 26 7.16 -2.55 11.15
CA GLN A 26 8.01 -3.31 12.06
C GLN A 26 9.17 -4.00 11.32
N ARG A 27 8.92 -4.57 10.14
CA ARG A 27 9.98 -5.23 9.35
C ARG A 27 10.98 -4.23 8.79
N LEU A 28 10.54 -3.07 8.31
CA LEU A 28 11.43 -2.01 7.82
C LEU A 28 12.30 -1.43 8.94
N ILE A 29 11.72 -1.19 10.12
CA ILE A 29 12.48 -0.74 11.30
C ILE A 29 13.54 -1.79 11.69
N LYS A 30 13.18 -3.09 11.71
CA LYS A 30 14.13 -4.18 11.97
C LYS A 30 15.25 -4.27 10.93
N GLN A 31 15.01 -3.79 9.71
CA GLN A 31 16.03 -3.69 8.65
C GLN A 31 16.87 -2.40 8.73
N GLY A 32 16.67 -1.56 9.75
CA GLY A 32 17.44 -0.34 9.99
C GLY A 32 16.92 0.90 9.26
N PHE A 33 15.71 0.86 8.70
CA PHE A 33 15.11 2.04 8.07
C PHE A 33 14.43 2.95 9.10
N TYR A 34 14.42 4.25 8.78
CA TYR A 34 13.56 5.23 9.42
C TYR A 34 12.18 5.16 8.77
N VAL A 35 11.13 5.05 9.58
CA VAL A 35 9.76 4.88 9.11
C VAL A 35 8.84 5.86 9.82
N ILE A 36 7.96 6.52 9.07
CA ILE A 36 6.81 7.25 9.60
C ILE A 36 5.56 6.53 9.09
N SER A 37 4.65 6.15 9.98
CA SER A 37 3.36 5.58 9.62
C SER A 37 2.27 6.26 10.41
N TYR A 38 1.18 6.63 9.74
CA TYR A 38 -0.03 7.11 10.40
C TYR A 38 -1.28 6.82 9.57
N PRO A 39 -2.38 6.45 10.22
CA PRO A 39 -3.69 6.43 9.59
C PRO A 39 -4.21 7.86 9.38
N GLU A 40 -4.86 8.11 8.26
CA GLU A 40 -5.70 9.27 8.00
C GLU A 40 -7.13 8.89 8.33
N TYR A 41 -7.72 9.61 9.28
CA TYR A 41 -9.13 9.52 9.61
C TYR A 41 -9.83 10.70 8.96
N ASP A 42 -10.65 10.40 7.97
CA ASP A 42 -11.52 11.40 7.36
C ASP A 42 -12.80 11.48 8.22
N PRO A 43 -13.08 12.61 8.87
CA PRO A 43 -14.25 12.78 9.73
C PRO A 43 -15.57 12.75 8.95
N GLU A 44 -15.55 12.96 7.63
CA GLU A 44 -16.74 12.92 6.77
C GLU A 44 -16.99 11.51 6.18
N ARG A 45 -15.94 10.69 6.05
CA ARG A 45 -16.06 9.29 5.64
C ARG A 45 -16.31 8.41 6.86
N ARG A 46 -17.22 7.45 6.68
CA ARG A 46 -17.55 6.44 7.70
C ARG A 46 -16.24 5.78 8.18
N GLU A 47 -16.15 5.53 9.48
CA GLU A 47 -15.03 4.83 10.19
C GLU A 47 -14.65 3.45 9.61
N THR A 48 -15.34 3.03 8.54
CA THR A 48 -15.11 1.79 7.82
C THR A 48 -14.06 1.90 6.72
N LEU A 49 -13.61 3.09 6.30
CA LEU A 49 -12.54 3.25 5.30
C LEU A 49 -11.23 3.68 5.97
N ALA A 50 -10.20 2.86 5.82
CA ALA A 50 -8.86 3.12 6.33
C ALA A 50 -7.95 3.59 5.19
N LYS A 51 -7.30 4.73 5.40
CA LYS A 51 -6.22 5.26 4.57
C LYS A 51 -4.98 5.37 5.43
N ILE A 52 -3.87 4.73 5.06
CA ILE A 52 -2.65 4.71 5.88
C ILE A 52 -1.48 5.21 5.06
N HIS A 53 -0.78 6.20 5.59
CA HIS A 53 0.40 6.81 4.98
C HIS A 53 1.64 6.20 5.60
N VAL A 54 2.55 5.72 4.76
CA VAL A 54 3.84 5.18 5.20
C VAL A 54 4.96 5.85 4.42
N ARG A 55 5.96 6.35 5.14
CA ARG A 55 7.21 6.84 4.57
C ARG A 55 8.37 6.02 5.09
N VAL A 56 9.30 5.69 4.22
CA VAL A 56 10.51 4.94 4.55
C VAL A 56 11.74 5.62 3.97
N SER A 57 12.83 5.64 4.73
CA SER A 57 14.10 6.25 4.34
C SER A 57 15.27 5.56 5.04
N ARG A 58 16.46 5.59 4.44
CA ARG A 58 17.71 5.17 5.10
C ARG A 58 18.26 6.22 6.06
N GLU A 59 17.73 7.44 6.00
CA GLU A 59 18.09 8.58 6.84
C GLU A 59 16.86 9.12 7.58
N PRO A 60 17.02 9.89 8.68
CA PRO A 60 15.90 10.50 9.40
C PRO A 60 14.91 11.26 8.49
N ILE A 61 13.61 11.02 8.70
CA ILE A 61 12.55 11.64 7.90
C ILE A 61 12.06 12.92 8.59
N HIS A 62 12.20 14.05 7.91
CA HIS A 62 11.74 15.36 8.41
C HIS A 62 10.42 15.82 7.77
N VAL A 63 10.02 15.22 6.64
CA VAL A 63 8.76 15.54 5.94
C VAL A 63 7.55 15.11 6.78
N ARG A 64 6.56 16.00 6.87
CA ARG A 64 5.28 15.80 7.58
C ARG A 64 4.11 16.06 6.64
N GLY A 65 2.91 15.66 7.05
CA GLY A 65 1.68 15.82 6.25
C GLY A 65 1.39 14.65 5.30
N PRO A 66 0.26 14.67 4.57
CA PRO A 66 -0.21 13.57 3.72
C PRO A 66 0.81 13.15 2.64
N VAL A 67 0.81 11.86 2.29
CA VAL A 67 1.46 11.37 1.07
C VAL A 67 0.58 11.77 -0.11
N MET A 68 1.10 12.65 -0.97
CA MET A 68 0.36 13.16 -2.13
C MET A 68 0.73 12.42 -3.42
N ASN A 69 1.97 11.95 -3.53
CA ASN A 69 2.49 11.28 -4.73
C ASN A 69 3.17 9.95 -4.33
N PRO A 70 2.38 8.93 -3.94
CA PRO A 70 2.94 7.66 -3.49
C PRO A 70 3.71 6.96 -4.61
N GLU A 71 4.84 6.34 -4.28
CA GLU A 71 5.52 5.43 -5.22
C GLU A 71 4.76 4.10 -5.32
N ILE A 72 4.19 3.64 -4.20
CA ILE A 72 3.40 2.42 -4.11
C ILE A 72 2.03 2.74 -3.54
N ALA A 73 0.96 2.36 -4.24
CA ALA A 73 -0.39 2.37 -3.72
C ALA A 73 -0.89 0.94 -3.51
N VAL A 74 -1.45 0.65 -2.34
CA VAL A 74 -1.94 -0.68 -1.95
C VAL A 74 -3.43 -0.61 -1.66
N PHE A 75 -4.23 -1.38 -2.38
CA PHE A 75 -5.69 -1.42 -2.26
C PHE A 75 -6.15 -2.80 -1.81
N PHE A 76 -6.85 -2.88 -0.68
CA PHE A 76 -7.40 -4.13 -0.14
C PHE A 76 -8.75 -4.51 -0.74
N ASP A 77 -9.30 -3.68 -1.63
CA ASP A 77 -10.53 -3.93 -2.36
C ASP A 77 -10.49 -3.16 -3.68
N VAL A 78 -10.70 -3.85 -4.81
CA VAL A 78 -10.71 -3.24 -6.15
C VAL A 78 -11.70 -2.08 -6.28
N ARG A 79 -12.79 -2.08 -5.50
CA ARG A 79 -13.81 -1.02 -5.55
C ARG A 79 -13.27 0.32 -5.06
N LEU A 80 -12.29 0.32 -4.17
CA LEU A 80 -11.67 1.54 -3.64
C LEU A 80 -10.91 2.34 -4.70
N LEU A 81 -10.54 1.72 -5.81
CA LEU A 81 -9.85 2.40 -6.91
C LEU A 81 -10.69 3.53 -7.53
N ARG A 82 -12.03 3.43 -7.50
CA ARG A 82 -12.91 4.46 -8.07
C ARG A 82 -12.89 5.76 -7.27
N ASP A 83 -12.79 5.64 -5.95
CA ASP A 83 -12.96 6.75 -5.01
C ASP A 83 -11.63 7.39 -4.58
N ASN A 84 -10.51 6.86 -5.06
CA ASN A 84 -9.15 7.28 -4.69
C ASN A 84 -8.25 7.36 -5.93
N GLN A 85 -8.70 8.10 -6.96
CA GLN A 85 -8.02 8.22 -8.25
C GLN A 85 -6.64 8.89 -8.15
N GLU A 86 -6.42 9.71 -7.13
CA GLU A 86 -5.15 10.37 -6.85
C GLU A 86 -4.00 9.38 -6.66
N ALA A 87 -4.29 8.18 -6.13
CA ALA A 87 -3.29 7.14 -5.91
C ALA A 87 -3.01 6.29 -7.16
N LEU A 88 -3.76 6.46 -8.25
CA LEU A 88 -3.52 5.75 -9.52
C LEU A 88 -2.32 6.31 -10.30
N GLY A 89 -1.79 7.46 -9.88
CA GLY A 89 -0.51 8.00 -10.37
C GLY A 89 0.71 7.27 -9.81
N ALA A 90 0.53 6.34 -8.86
CA ALA A 90 1.64 5.60 -8.27
C ALA A 90 2.39 4.77 -9.30
N ARG A 91 3.71 4.69 -9.14
CA ARG A 91 4.57 3.86 -10.00
C ARG A 91 4.15 2.39 -9.95
N LYS A 92 3.76 1.89 -8.78
CA LYS A 92 3.25 0.53 -8.57
C LYS A 92 1.90 0.58 -7.84
N ILE A 93 0.95 -0.20 -8.33
CA ILE A 93 -0.39 -0.30 -7.75
C ILE A 93 -0.66 -1.77 -7.44
N ILE A 94 -0.63 -2.11 -6.15
CA ILE A 94 -0.92 -3.45 -5.63
C ILE A 94 -2.41 -3.48 -5.27
N VAL A 95 -3.18 -4.41 -5.83
CA VAL A 95 -4.63 -4.47 -5.62
C VAL A 95 -5.07 -5.87 -5.24
N ASN A 96 -5.88 -5.98 -4.19
CA ASN A 96 -6.67 -7.17 -3.90
C ASN A 96 -7.71 -7.37 -5.01
N SER A 97 -7.42 -8.28 -5.92
CA SER A 97 -8.26 -8.59 -7.06
C SER A 97 -7.97 -10.01 -7.54
N PRO A 98 -9.00 -10.78 -7.95
CA PRO A 98 -8.81 -12.11 -8.54
C PRO A 98 -8.06 -12.06 -9.88
N SER A 99 -8.04 -10.91 -10.57
CA SER A 99 -7.31 -10.77 -11.84
C SER A 99 -6.95 -9.32 -12.14
N ARG A 100 -5.92 -9.14 -12.97
CA ARG A 100 -5.53 -7.83 -13.52
C ARG A 100 -6.61 -7.25 -14.45
N GLU A 101 -7.28 -8.10 -15.22
CA GLU A 101 -8.37 -7.68 -16.12
C GLU A 101 -9.49 -6.97 -15.35
N LEU A 102 -9.84 -7.48 -14.16
CA LEU A 102 -10.85 -6.83 -13.31
C LEU A 102 -10.38 -5.42 -12.88
N VAL A 103 -9.10 -5.27 -12.53
CA VAL A 103 -8.56 -3.95 -12.16
C VAL A 103 -8.69 -2.97 -13.33
N THR A 104 -8.28 -3.38 -14.53
CA THR A 104 -8.39 -2.54 -15.74
C THR A 104 -9.85 -2.20 -16.07
N LYS A 105 -10.82 -3.07 -15.77
CA LYS A 105 -12.26 -2.73 -15.93
C LYS A 105 -12.74 -1.63 -14.97
N TYR A 106 -12.09 -1.46 -13.81
CA TYR A 106 -12.47 -0.44 -12.83
C TYR A 106 -11.86 0.93 -13.13
N VAL A 107 -10.60 0.98 -13.54
CA VAL A 107 -9.83 2.24 -13.68
C VAL A 107 -9.34 2.54 -15.10
N GLY A 108 -9.57 1.63 -16.04
CA GLY A 108 -8.98 1.74 -17.38
C GLY A 108 -7.48 1.52 -17.37
N ASN A 109 -6.78 2.23 -18.26
CA ASN A 109 -5.32 2.21 -18.30
C ASN A 109 -4.76 3.20 -17.28
N VAL A 110 -3.84 2.71 -16.46
CA VAL A 110 -3.05 3.51 -15.51
C VAL A 110 -1.60 3.49 -15.96
N ASN A 111 -0.86 4.55 -15.65
CA ASN A 111 0.55 4.66 -16.02
C ASN A 111 1.45 3.73 -15.19
N GLY A 112 1.03 3.40 -13.97
CA GLY A 112 1.75 2.52 -13.06
C GLY A 112 1.66 1.04 -13.40
N GLU A 113 2.60 0.26 -12.85
CA GLU A 113 2.56 -1.20 -12.91
C GLU A 113 1.47 -1.74 -11.97
N ILE A 114 0.47 -2.43 -12.53
CA ILE A 114 -0.58 -3.10 -11.74
C ILE A 114 -0.11 -4.50 -11.33
N ILE A 115 -0.15 -4.76 -10.03
CA ILE A 115 0.08 -6.08 -9.43
C ILE A 115 -1.22 -6.53 -8.75
N SER A 116 -1.88 -7.56 -9.28
CA SER A 116 -3.08 -8.14 -8.68
C SER A 116 -2.73 -9.32 -7.77
N ILE A 117 -3.26 -9.32 -6.54
CA ILE A 117 -3.15 -10.43 -5.60
C ILE A 117 -4.56 -10.82 -5.10
N ASN A 118 -4.89 -12.10 -5.08
CA ASN A 118 -6.21 -12.56 -4.64
C ASN A 118 -6.21 -12.86 -3.13
N LEU A 119 -6.32 -11.80 -2.30
CA LEU A 119 -6.28 -11.96 -0.84
C LEU A 119 -7.46 -12.80 -0.31
N ASN A 120 -8.60 -12.76 -0.99
CA ASN A 120 -9.78 -13.54 -0.61
C ASN A 120 -9.53 -15.04 -0.72
N GLU A 121 -8.84 -15.46 -1.79
CA GLU A 121 -8.44 -16.84 -1.97
C GLU A 121 -7.38 -17.27 -0.95
N LEU A 122 -6.36 -16.44 -0.72
CA LEU A 122 -5.33 -16.70 0.30
C LEU A 122 -5.95 -16.85 1.70
N ARG A 123 -6.92 -16.01 2.04
CA ARG A 123 -7.65 -16.10 3.31
C ARG A 123 -8.45 -17.39 3.39
N ARG A 124 -9.10 -17.81 2.31
CA ARG A 124 -9.88 -19.06 2.24
C ARG A 124 -9.02 -20.31 2.42
N THR A 125 -7.78 -20.31 1.92
CA THR A 125 -6.85 -21.43 2.06
C THR A 125 -6.10 -21.44 3.39
N GLY A 126 -6.29 -20.43 4.25
CA GLY A 126 -5.57 -20.28 5.51
C GLY A 126 -4.11 -19.85 5.34
N ALA A 127 -3.74 -19.35 4.15
CA ALA A 127 -2.41 -18.85 3.90
C ALA A 127 -2.16 -17.52 4.65
N ASP A 128 -0.92 -17.31 5.09
CA ASP A 128 -0.50 -16.03 5.66
C ASP A 128 -0.36 -14.96 4.55
N TYR A 129 -1.50 -14.38 4.18
CA TYR A 129 -1.55 -13.30 3.19
C TYR A 129 -0.84 -12.04 3.68
N THR A 130 -0.78 -11.81 5.00
CA THR A 130 -0.17 -10.62 5.59
C THR A 130 1.32 -10.59 5.26
N THR A 131 2.03 -11.68 5.58
CA THR A 131 3.45 -11.79 5.28
C THR A 131 3.74 -11.76 3.78
N GLN A 132 2.87 -12.37 2.95
CA GLN A 132 3.01 -12.33 1.49
C GLN A 132 2.89 -10.91 0.93
N VAL A 133 1.88 -10.14 1.34
CA VAL A 133 1.71 -8.76 0.92
C VAL A 133 2.88 -7.89 1.40
N VAL A 134 3.34 -8.08 2.65
CA VAL A 134 4.49 -7.35 3.17
C VAL A 134 5.76 -7.68 2.39
N ASN A 135 6.04 -8.95 2.08
CA ASN A 135 7.18 -9.34 1.23
C ASN A 135 7.09 -8.69 -0.14
N LEU A 136 5.92 -8.75 -0.79
CA LEU A 136 5.70 -8.11 -2.09
C LEU A 136 5.99 -6.61 -2.06
N ILE A 137 5.55 -5.90 -1.01
CA ILE A 137 5.82 -4.47 -0.84
C ILE A 137 7.31 -4.22 -0.61
N ILE A 138 7.96 -5.00 0.26
CA ILE A 138 9.40 -4.87 0.54
C ILE A 138 10.20 -5.13 -0.73
N ASP A 139 9.91 -6.19 -1.49
CA ASP A 139 10.62 -6.50 -2.73
C ASP A 139 10.39 -5.38 -3.76
N THR A 140 9.15 -4.89 -3.86
CA THR A 140 8.81 -3.75 -4.73
C THR A 140 9.61 -2.50 -4.37
N LEU A 141 9.75 -2.24 -3.07
CA LEU A 141 10.52 -1.12 -2.56
C LEU A 141 12.00 -1.37 -2.85
N LEU A 142 12.60 -2.40 -2.25
CA LEU A 142 14.04 -2.65 -2.23
C LEU A 142 14.67 -2.95 -3.59
N ASN A 143 13.90 -3.44 -4.58
CA ASN A 143 14.40 -3.55 -5.96
C ASN A 143 14.82 -2.19 -6.56
N GLY A 144 14.41 -1.07 -5.98
CA GLY A 144 14.91 0.27 -6.29
C GLY A 144 16.20 0.69 -5.57
N TYR A 145 16.69 -0.05 -4.57
CA TYR A 145 17.95 0.23 -3.85
C TYR A 145 19.15 -0.57 -4.39
N THR A 146 18.93 -1.53 -5.29
CA THR A 146 20.00 -2.34 -5.89
C THR A 146 20.37 -1.74 -7.25
N ARG A 147 21.04 -0.59 -7.24
CA ARG A 147 21.87 -0.07 -8.33
C ARG A 147 22.86 0.94 -7.80
#